data_AF-A0A2A5B223-F1
#
_entry.id   AF-A0A2A5B223-F1
#
_cell.length_a   1.000
_cell.length_b   1.000
_cell.length_c   1.000
_cell.angle_alpha   90.00
_cell.angle_beta   90.00
_cell.angle_gamma   90.00
#
_symmetry.space_group_name_H-M   'P 1'
#
loop_
_entity.id
_entity.type
_entity.pdbx_description
1 polymer ?
#
loop_
_entity_poly.entity_id
_entity_poly.type
_entity_poly.pdbx_seq_one_letter_code
_entity_poly.pdbx_strand_id
1 'polypeptide(L)'
;MDEEMYIINALCYNCETLMKVALIRSDGEKRGSTTSGPKAFNSKEIALAISKGVEIEEFYFNEEPFVANTCKSCGKFIGEHYLFTNYFHLAECGELAYEIIDL
;
A
#
# COMPACT_ATOMS: atom_id res chain seq x y z
N MET A 1 -15.28 -10.87 7.04
CA MET A 1 -15.11 -9.90 5.94
C MET A 1 -14.17 -10.52 4.91
N ASP A 2 -14.50 -10.37 3.63
CA ASP A 2 -13.59 -10.74 2.53
C ASP A 2 -12.47 -9.70 2.42
N GLU A 3 -11.32 -10.08 1.88
CA GLU A 3 -10.16 -9.19 1.79
C GLU A 3 -10.22 -8.38 0.49
N GLU A 4 -9.90 -7.10 0.58
CA GLU A 4 -10.01 -6.16 -0.54
C GLU A 4 -8.68 -5.40 -0.69
N MET A 5 -8.13 -5.40 -1.90
CA MET A 5 -6.98 -4.58 -2.25
C MET A 5 -7.44 -3.20 -2.73
N TYR A 6 -6.93 -2.17 -2.08
CA TYR A 6 -7.09 -0.78 -2.46
C TYR A 6 -5.89 -0.33 -3.28
N ILE A 7 -6.14 0.22 -4.47
CA ILE A 7 -5.14 0.91 -5.29
C ILE A 7 -5.47 2.41 -5.25
N ILE A 8 -4.75 3.16 -4.42
CA ILE A 8 -5.04 4.56 -4.12
C ILE A 8 -4.10 5.47 -4.93
N ASN A 9 -4.66 6.45 -5.64
CA ASN A 9 -3.88 7.51 -6.25
C ASN A 9 -3.66 8.62 -5.22
N ALA A 10 -2.41 8.88 -4.86
CA ALA A 10 -2.08 9.84 -3.82
C ALA A 10 -0.74 10.53 -4.09
N LEU A 11 -0.50 11.64 -3.40
CA LEU A 11 0.79 12.31 -3.42
C LEU A 11 1.75 11.60 -2.45
N CYS A 12 3.01 11.46 -2.86
CA CYS A 12 4.06 10.96 -1.98
C CYS A 12 4.22 11.87 -0.75
N TYR A 13 4.18 11.30 0.46
CA TYR A 13 4.36 12.05 1.71
C TYR A 13 5.65 12.89 1.79
N ASN A 14 6.68 12.52 1.02
CA ASN A 14 8.01 13.15 1.09
C ASN A 14 8.24 14.19 -0.01
N CYS A 15 7.78 13.94 -1.24
CA CYS A 15 8.10 14.79 -2.40
C CYS A 15 6.87 15.29 -3.15
N GLU A 16 5.67 15.00 -2.65
CA GLU A 16 4.38 15.44 -3.20
C GLU A 16 4.13 15.02 -4.66
N THR A 17 4.93 14.12 -5.21
CA THR A 17 4.72 13.59 -6.56
C THR A 17 3.62 12.53 -6.54
N LEU A 18 2.74 12.58 -7.55
CA LEU A 18 1.66 11.61 -7.71
C LEU A 18 2.20 10.19 -7.86
N MET A 19 1.64 9.25 -7.10
CA MET A 19 1.97 7.83 -7.13
C MET A 19 0.75 6.97 -6.82
N LYS A 20 0.87 5.67 -7.05
CA LYS A 20 -0.11 4.68 -6.60
C LYS A 20 0.38 3.96 -5.35
N VAL A 21 -0.52 3.73 -4.40
CA VAL A 21 -0.27 3.02 -3.15
C VAL A 21 -1.21 1.82 -3.09
N ALA A 22 -0.67 0.63 -2.84
CA ALA A 22 -1.43 -0.58 -2.56
C ALA A 22 -1.51 -0.84 -1.05
N LEU A 23 -2.70 -1.19 -0.57
CA LEU A 23 -2.92 -1.76 0.76
C LEU A 23 -4.06 -2.78 0.70
N ILE A 24 -4.10 -3.69 1.67
CA ILE A 24 -5.21 -4.64 1.83
C ILE A 24 -6.01 -4.25 3.05
N ARG A 25 -7.33 -4.10 2.84
CA ARG A 25 -8.32 -4.03 3.90
C ARG A 25 -8.74 -5.46 4.25
N SER A 26 -8.63 -5.82 5.52
CA SER A 26 -9.01 -7.14 6.01
C SER A 26 -9.71 -7.03 7.35
N ASP A 27 -10.33 -8.13 7.76
CA ASP A 27 -10.71 -8.31 9.15
C ASP A 27 -9.43 -8.29 10.02
N GLY A 28 -9.43 -7.55 11.11
CA GLY A 28 -8.26 -7.38 11.98
C GLY A 28 -7.75 -8.72 12.53
N GLU A 29 -8.61 -9.73 12.63
CA GLU A 29 -8.23 -11.08 13.08
C GLU A 29 -7.37 -11.84 12.06
N LYS A 30 -7.49 -11.56 10.75
CA LYS A 30 -6.78 -12.30 9.69
C LYS A 30 -5.33 -11.85 9.53
N ARG A 31 -5.08 -10.52 9.60
CA ARG A 31 -3.75 -9.92 9.35
C ARG A 31 -3.17 -9.15 10.55
N GLY A 32 -3.87 -9.13 11.69
CA GLY A 32 -3.46 -8.41 12.89
C GLY A 32 -3.66 -6.89 12.82
N SER A 33 -4.21 -6.39 11.73
CA SER A 33 -4.52 -4.97 11.47
C SER A 33 -5.69 -4.88 10.49
N THR A 34 -6.44 -3.79 10.54
CA THR A 34 -7.52 -3.51 9.58
C THR A 34 -6.99 -3.14 8.19
N THR A 35 -5.75 -2.65 8.13
CA THR A 35 -5.03 -2.36 6.89
C THR A 35 -3.62 -2.92 6.93
N SER A 36 -3.17 -3.49 5.81
CA SER A 36 -1.82 -4.06 5.68
C SER A 36 -1.14 -3.58 4.40
N GLY A 37 0.15 -3.26 4.49
CA GLY A 37 0.98 -2.93 3.32
C GLY A 37 1.67 -4.13 2.67
N PRO A 38 2.48 -3.87 1.62
CA PRO A 38 3.16 -4.90 0.83
C PRO A 38 4.02 -5.88 1.64
N LYS A 39 4.51 -5.48 2.82
CA LYS A 39 5.27 -6.38 3.70
C LYS A 39 4.45 -7.62 4.11
N ALA A 40 3.13 -7.51 4.17
CA ALA A 40 2.21 -8.60 4.49
C ALA A 40 1.61 -9.26 3.24
N PHE A 41 2.02 -8.87 2.03
CA PHE A 41 1.44 -9.40 0.81
C PHE A 41 2.08 -10.73 0.42
N ASN A 42 1.27 -11.63 -0.13
CA ASN A 42 1.79 -12.80 -0.83
C ASN A 42 2.23 -12.44 -2.27
N SER A 43 2.93 -13.36 -2.94
CA SER A 43 3.48 -13.10 -4.28
C SER A 43 2.43 -12.78 -5.35
N LYS A 44 1.19 -13.30 -5.22
CA LYS A 44 0.10 -12.99 -6.16
C LYS A 44 -0.43 -11.57 -5.93
N GLU A 45 -0.57 -11.16 -4.68
CA GLU A 45 -0.97 -9.82 -4.29
C GLU A 45 0.06 -8.78 -4.75
N ILE A 46 1.35 -9.05 -4.59
CA ILE A 46 2.43 -8.20 -5.10
C ILE A 46 2.33 -8.06 -6.63
N ALA A 47 2.22 -9.18 -7.34
CA ALA A 47 2.11 -9.17 -8.80
C ALA A 47 0.85 -8.41 -9.29
N LEU A 48 -0.26 -8.56 -8.57
CA LEU A 48 -1.50 -7.84 -8.86
C LEU A 48 -1.33 -6.33 -8.67
N ALA A 49 -0.76 -5.89 -7.55
CA ALA A 49 -0.50 -4.47 -7.29
C ALA A 49 0.43 -3.85 -8.35
N ILE A 50 1.51 -4.55 -8.70
CA ILE A 50 2.44 -4.12 -9.76
C ILE A 50 1.73 -4.02 -11.11
N SER A 51 0.87 -4.99 -11.45
CA SER A 51 0.09 -4.96 -12.70
C SER A 51 -0.84 -3.74 -12.80
N LYS A 52 -1.23 -3.16 -11.66
CA LYS A 52 -2.05 -1.94 -11.57
C LYS A 52 -1.21 -0.66 -11.58
N GLY A 53 0.12 -0.76 -11.70
CA GLY A 53 1.05 0.36 -11.79
C GLY A 53 1.53 0.88 -10.44
N VAL A 54 1.40 0.09 -9.37
CA VAL A 54 2.02 0.38 -8.07
C VAL A 54 3.49 0.01 -8.15
N GLU A 55 4.36 0.89 -7.65
CA GLU A 55 5.78 0.62 -7.54
C GLU A 55 6.05 -0.03 -6.18
N ILE A 56 6.55 -1.27 -6.19
CA ILE A 56 6.90 -2.04 -4.99
C ILE A 56 8.35 -2.46 -5.12
N GLU A 57 9.18 -2.01 -4.18
CA GLU A 57 10.61 -2.33 -4.16
C GLU A 57 10.99 -3.05 -2.86
N GLU A 58 12.13 -3.77 -2.91
CA GLU A 58 12.74 -4.42 -1.75
C GLU A 58 13.65 -3.45 -1.00
N PHE A 59 13.53 -3.42 0.32
CA PHE A 59 14.33 -2.66 1.26
C PHE A 59 14.88 -3.57 2.34
N TYR A 60 15.87 -3.08 3.07
CA TYR A 60 16.51 -3.82 4.16
C TYR A 60 16.42 -3.02 5.46
N PHE A 61 16.00 -3.67 6.53
CA PHE A 61 16.08 -3.12 7.89
C PHE A 61 16.75 -4.15 8.80
N ASN A 62 17.87 -3.78 9.41
CA ASN A 62 18.70 -4.70 10.21
C ASN A 62 18.99 -6.03 9.48
N GLU A 63 19.41 -5.95 8.22
CA GLU A 63 19.71 -7.11 7.34
C GLU A 63 18.49 -7.98 6.95
N GLU A 64 17.28 -7.65 7.42
CA GLU A 64 16.06 -8.33 7.02
C GLU A 64 15.43 -7.64 5.79
N PRO A 65 15.26 -8.36 4.65
CA PRO A 65 14.59 -7.81 3.48
C PRO A 65 13.09 -7.71 3.71
N PHE A 66 12.47 -6.67 3.16
CA PHE A 66 11.02 -6.51 3.10
C PHE A 66 10.63 -5.69 1.87
N VAL A 67 9.42 -5.88 1.36
CA VAL A 67 8.88 -5.08 0.27
C VAL A 67 7.96 -3.98 0.79
N ALA A 68 7.92 -2.85 0.09
CA ALA A 68 7.07 -1.73 0.45
C ALA A 68 6.61 -0.95 -0.78
N ASN A 69 5.53 -0.18 -0.65
CA ASN A 69 5.15 0.80 -1.67
C ASN A 69 6.26 1.84 -1.76
N THR A 70 6.70 2.17 -2.98
CA THR A 70 7.82 3.09 -3.19
C THR A 70 7.42 4.25 -4.08
N CYS A 71 7.83 5.45 -3.73
CA CYS A 71 7.71 6.57 -4.66
C CYS A 71 8.78 6.45 -5.75
N LYS A 72 8.37 6.22 -6.99
CA LYS A 72 9.27 6.18 -8.15
C LYS A 72 10.10 7.45 -8.34
N SER A 73 9.60 8.61 -7.88
CA SER A 73 10.29 9.88 -8.06
C SER A 73 11.42 10.12 -7.06
N CYS A 74 11.28 9.69 -5.80
CA CYS A 74 12.25 9.99 -4.74
C CYS A 74 12.84 8.75 -4.05
N GLY A 75 12.38 7.55 -4.40
CA GLY A 75 12.84 6.27 -3.86
C GLY A 75 12.45 6.02 -2.39
N LYS A 76 11.59 6.87 -1.81
CA LYS A 76 11.12 6.67 -0.42
C LYS A 76 10.03 5.61 -0.37
N PHE A 77 10.18 4.67 0.54
CA PHE A 77 9.13 3.71 0.87
C PHE A 77 8.05 4.35 1.74
N ILE A 78 6.83 3.82 1.64
CA ILE A 78 5.70 4.18 2.48
C ILE A 78 5.60 3.18 3.63
N GLY A 79 5.79 3.66 4.86
CA GLY A 79 5.66 2.83 6.05
C GLY A 79 4.20 2.52 6.41
N GLU A 80 3.97 1.42 7.11
CA GLU A 80 2.64 0.93 7.53
C GLU A 80 1.80 2.01 8.23
N HIS A 81 2.41 2.85 9.08
CA HIS A 81 1.69 3.92 9.77
C HIS A 81 1.03 4.90 8.79
N TYR A 82 1.74 5.28 7.73
CA TYR A 82 1.23 6.21 6.73
C TYR A 82 0.10 5.58 5.89
N LEU A 83 0.09 4.26 5.69
CA LEU A 83 -0.95 3.56 4.92
C LEU A 83 -2.34 3.86 5.49
N PHE A 84 -2.48 3.79 6.81
CA PHE A 84 -3.75 4.11 7.45
C PHE A 84 -4.01 5.62 7.48
N THR A 85 -3.08 6.41 8.03
CA THR A 85 -3.33 7.82 8.36
C THR A 85 -3.39 8.75 7.16
N ASN A 86 -2.64 8.47 6.10
CA ASN A 86 -2.44 9.41 4.98
C ASN A 86 -3.04 8.91 3.66
N TYR A 87 -3.45 7.65 3.59
CA TYR A 87 -3.95 7.08 2.33
C TYR A 87 -5.32 6.43 2.51
N PHE A 88 -5.42 5.35 3.31
CA PHE A 88 -6.67 4.61 3.48
C PHE A 88 -7.80 5.49 4.01
N HIS A 89 -7.56 6.21 5.12
CA HIS A 89 -8.59 7.05 5.74
C HIS A 89 -9.09 8.13 4.79
N LEU A 90 -8.18 8.79 4.07
CA LEU A 90 -8.53 9.84 3.11
C LEU A 90 -9.27 9.28 1.89
N ALA A 91 -8.92 8.08 1.43
CA ALA A 91 -9.64 7.40 0.35
C ALA A 91 -11.09 7.08 0.75
N GLU A 92 -11.30 6.49 1.94
CA GLU A 92 -12.65 6.17 2.43
C GLU A 92 -13.50 7.42 2.72
N CYS A 93 -12.88 8.55 3.08
CA CYS A 93 -13.55 9.85 3.20
C CYS A 93 -13.87 10.51 1.85
N GLY A 94 -13.43 9.92 0.73
CA GLY A 94 -13.66 10.42 -0.62
C GLY A 94 -12.71 11.54 -1.06
N GLU A 95 -11.62 11.77 -0.33
CA GLU A 95 -10.61 12.79 -0.66
C GLU A 95 -9.59 12.32 -1.69
N LEU A 96 -9.38 11.00 -1.78
CA LEU A 96 -8.46 10.39 -2.75
C LEU A 96 -9.20 9.45 -3.69
N ALA A 97 -8.80 9.42 -4.96
CA ALA A 97 -9.33 8.49 -5.93
C ALA A 97 -8.67 7.10 -5.75
N TYR A 98 -9.49 6.05 -5.72
CA TYR A 98 -9.01 4.68 -5.54
C TYR A 98 -9.83 3.68 -6.35
N GLU A 99 -9.25 2.49 -6.52
CA GLU A 99 -9.90 1.29 -7.08
C GLU A 99 -9.87 0.19 -6.00
N ILE A 100 -10.94 -0.62 -5.93
CA ILE A 100 -11.02 -1.80 -5.06
C ILE A 100 -10.94 -3.06 -5.94
N ILE A 101 -10.20 -4.06 -5.47
CA ILE A 101 -10.08 -5.39 -6.10
C ILE A 101 -10.32 -6.45 -5.03
N ASP A 102 -11.29 -7.34 -5.26
CA ASP A 102 -11.56 -8.48 -4.37
C ASP A 102 -10.43 -9.53 -4.46
N LEU A 103 -10.03 -10.11 -3.32
CA LEU A 103 -8.92 -11.07 -3.21
C LEU A 103 -9.34 -12.52 -2.93
#